data_AF-A0ABD2JSH3-F1
#
_entry.id   AF-A0ABD2JSH3-F1
#
_cell.length_a   1.000
_cell.length_b   1.000
_cell.length_c   1.000
_cell.angle_alpha   90.00
_cell.angle_beta   90.00
_cell.angle_gamma   90.00
#
_symmetry.space_group_name_H-M   'P 1'
#
loop_
_entity.id
_entity.type
_entity.pdbx_description
1 polymer ?
#
loop_
_entity_poly.entity_id
_entity_poly.type
_entity_poly.pdbx_seq_one_letter_code
_entity_poly.pdbx_strand_id
1 'polypeptide(L)'
;MPKKFAEVKSRDWNVGGLSPSDWNADGLSPSGWNADGLSPSGWNADGLSPSGWNADGLSPSGWNADGLSPSGWNADGLGPSDWNVGGLSPSDWNVGGLSPSDWNADGLGPSDWNADGLSPSDWNVGGLSPSDWNVGGLSPSGWNADGLSPSGWNADGLGPSDWNIGGLSPSDWNADRLSPSDCNAGGLSPGAIGMPEN
;
A
#
# COMPACT_ATOMS: atom_id res chain seq x y z
N MET A 1 19.06 -29.18 -7.84
CA MET A 1 19.10 -29.14 -6.36
C MET A 1 17.67 -28.99 -5.88
N PRO A 2 17.18 -29.80 -4.93
CA PRO A 2 15.80 -29.70 -4.48
C PRO A 2 15.62 -28.36 -3.75
N LYS A 3 14.70 -27.53 -4.24
CA LYS A 3 14.23 -26.31 -3.57
C LYS A 3 13.68 -26.74 -2.21
N LYS A 4 14.19 -26.19 -1.11
CA LYS A 4 13.65 -26.46 0.23
C LYS A 4 12.24 -25.86 0.30
N PHE A 5 11.23 -26.68 0.02
CA PHE A 5 9.86 -26.38 0.40
C PHE A 5 9.75 -26.60 1.91
N ALA A 6 9.65 -25.51 2.66
CA ALA A 6 9.24 -25.58 4.04
C ALA A 6 7.70 -25.70 4.05
N GLU A 7 7.19 -26.93 3.99
CA GLU A 7 5.78 -27.21 4.29
C GLU A 7 5.60 -27.04 5.81
N VAL A 8 5.34 -25.79 6.26
CA VAL A 8 5.12 -25.48 7.68
C VAL A 8 3.65 -25.16 7.89
N LYS A 9 2.90 -26.18 8.29
CA LYS A 9 1.54 -26.03 8.82
C LYS A 9 1.61 -25.27 10.16
N SER A 10 0.92 -24.14 10.22
CA SER A 10 0.42 -23.42 11.41
C SER A 10 1.42 -23.15 12.54
N ARG A 11 2.41 -22.31 12.29
CA ARG A 11 3.14 -21.55 13.33
C ARG A 11 3.20 -20.09 12.91
N ASP A 12 3.42 -19.16 13.83
CA ASP A 12 3.74 -17.77 13.49
C ASP A 12 5.04 -17.73 12.66
N TRP A 13 5.04 -17.02 11.54
CA TRP A 13 6.18 -16.90 10.66
C TRP A 13 6.97 -15.67 11.07
N ASN A 14 8.04 -15.84 11.84
CA ASN A 14 8.91 -14.74 12.24
C ASN A 14 10.28 -14.89 11.57
N VAL A 15 10.67 -13.91 10.76
CA VAL A 15 11.90 -13.96 9.93
C VAL A 15 12.66 -12.65 10.07
N GLY A 16 13.87 -12.70 10.62
CA GLY A 16 14.69 -11.50 10.82
C GLY A 16 16.14 -11.68 10.39
N GLY A 17 16.76 -10.61 9.86
CA GLY A 17 18.21 -10.54 9.61
C GLY A 17 18.75 -11.51 8.55
N LEU A 18 17.91 -11.93 7.60
CA LEU A 18 18.29 -12.80 6.49
C LEU A 18 18.25 -12.02 5.16
N SER A 19 19.21 -12.29 4.28
CA SER A 19 19.18 -11.84 2.87
C SER A 19 19.00 -13.06 1.94
N PRO A 20 17.82 -13.71 1.95
CA PRO A 20 17.55 -14.80 1.01
C PRO A 20 17.54 -14.25 -0.42
N SER A 21 17.91 -15.07 -1.41
CA SER A 21 17.86 -14.62 -2.80
C SER A 21 16.44 -14.25 -3.23
N ASP A 22 15.43 -15.05 -2.89
CA ASP A 22 14.02 -14.73 -3.15
C ASP A 22 13.12 -15.27 -2.04
N TRP A 23 11.97 -14.61 -1.84
CA TRP A 23 10.88 -15.08 -1.00
C TRP A 23 9.63 -15.32 -1.83
N ASN A 24 9.02 -16.50 -1.68
CA ASN A 24 7.76 -16.85 -2.33
C ASN A 24 6.86 -17.60 -1.34
N ALA A 25 5.60 -17.20 -1.24
CA ALA A 25 4.58 -17.86 -0.43
C ALA A 25 3.25 -17.94 -1.20
N ASP A 26 2.58 -19.09 -1.15
CA ASP A 26 1.35 -19.35 -1.90
C ASP A 26 0.35 -20.15 -1.06
N GLY A 27 -0.89 -19.67 -0.95
CA GLY A 27 -2.03 -20.39 -0.37
C GLY A 27 -1.90 -20.69 1.13
N LEU A 28 -1.20 -19.84 1.89
CA LEU A 28 -0.97 -20.04 3.33
C LEU A 28 -1.89 -19.17 4.20
N SER A 29 -2.35 -19.75 5.31
CA SER A 29 -3.07 -19.03 6.37
C SER A 29 -2.35 -19.21 7.71
N PRO A 30 -1.17 -18.59 7.92
CA PRO A 30 -0.48 -18.68 9.20
C PRO A 30 -1.20 -17.83 10.26
N SER A 31 -0.92 -18.08 11.55
CA SER A 31 -1.44 -17.25 12.65
C SER A 31 -0.84 -15.85 12.71
N GLY A 32 0.16 -15.56 11.87
CA GLY A 32 0.80 -14.26 11.79
C GLY A 32 2.06 -14.36 10.93
N TRP A 33 2.43 -13.23 10.32
CA TRP A 33 3.68 -13.06 9.60
C TRP A 33 4.38 -11.80 10.13
N ASN A 34 5.62 -11.96 10.56
CA ASN A 34 6.48 -10.89 11.06
C ASN A 34 7.82 -10.96 10.33
N ALA A 35 8.26 -9.86 9.73
CA ALA A 35 9.57 -9.76 9.10
C ALA A 35 10.32 -8.51 9.54
N ASP A 36 11.62 -8.65 9.77
CA ASP A 36 12.48 -7.55 10.23
C ASP A 36 13.83 -7.56 9.50
N GLY A 37 14.19 -6.43 8.88
CA GLY A 37 15.52 -6.20 8.33
C GLY A 37 15.90 -7.16 7.20
N LEU A 38 14.97 -7.46 6.29
CA LEU A 38 15.21 -8.34 5.14
C LEU A 38 15.44 -7.55 3.86
N SER A 39 16.41 -8.00 3.07
CA SER A 39 16.66 -7.44 1.73
C SER A 39 16.79 -8.56 0.70
N PRO A 40 15.69 -9.28 0.37
CA PRO A 40 15.75 -10.30 -0.67
C PRO A 40 15.78 -9.69 -2.06
N SER A 41 16.18 -10.47 -3.07
CA SER A 41 16.10 -9.99 -4.45
C SER A 41 14.64 -9.83 -4.90
N GLY A 42 13.70 -10.60 -4.36
CA GLY A 42 12.27 -10.34 -4.52
C GLY A 42 11.42 -10.96 -3.43
N TRP A 43 10.20 -10.43 -3.30
CA TRP A 43 9.16 -10.99 -2.44
C TRP A 43 7.87 -11.16 -3.26
N ASN A 44 7.36 -12.39 -3.35
CA ASN A 44 6.08 -12.67 -4.00
C ASN A 44 5.16 -13.44 -3.04
N ALA A 45 3.90 -13.00 -2.94
CA ALA A 45 2.88 -13.70 -2.18
C ALA A 45 1.58 -13.83 -2.97
N ASP A 46 0.97 -15.01 -2.92
CA ASP A 46 -0.33 -15.26 -3.54
C ASP A 46 -1.27 -15.96 -2.55
N GLY A 47 -2.52 -15.50 -2.46
CA GLY A 47 -3.59 -16.17 -1.72
C GLY A 47 -3.31 -16.36 -0.23
N LEU A 48 -2.66 -15.40 0.44
CA LEU A 48 -2.39 -15.49 1.88
C LEU A 48 -3.48 -14.84 2.72
N SER A 49 -3.87 -15.51 3.81
CA SER A 49 -4.81 -14.96 4.79
C SER A 49 -4.30 -15.15 6.22
N PRO A 50 -3.22 -14.46 6.62
CA PRO A 50 -2.72 -14.56 7.97
C PRO A 50 -3.62 -13.77 8.95
N SER A 51 -3.64 -14.13 10.23
CA SER A 51 -4.31 -13.25 11.22
C SER A 51 -3.57 -11.93 11.46
N GLY A 52 -2.42 -11.69 10.83
CA GLY A 52 -1.77 -10.39 10.80
C GLY A 52 -0.47 -10.44 10.01
N TRP A 53 -0.07 -9.31 9.45
CA TRP A 53 1.20 -9.13 8.75
C TRP A 53 1.90 -7.89 9.32
N ASN A 54 3.11 -8.05 9.81
CA ASN A 54 3.96 -6.95 10.27
C ASN A 54 5.32 -7.01 9.57
N ALA A 55 5.79 -5.89 9.06
CA ALA A 55 7.12 -5.77 8.48
C ALA A 55 7.82 -4.52 8.96
N ASP A 56 9.11 -4.65 9.27
CA ASP A 56 9.99 -3.54 9.58
C ASP A 56 11.28 -3.63 8.75
N GLY A 57 11.70 -2.54 8.13
CA GLY A 57 12.98 -2.44 7.44
C GLY A 57 13.16 -3.41 6.28
N LEU A 58 12.13 -3.64 5.45
CA LEU A 58 12.27 -4.46 4.25
C LEU A 58 12.68 -3.64 3.03
N SER A 59 13.70 -4.10 2.32
CA SER A 59 14.15 -3.49 1.05
C SER A 59 14.38 -4.55 -0.03
N PRO A 60 13.32 -5.25 -0.49
CA PRO A 60 13.46 -6.19 -1.58
C PRO A 60 13.65 -5.48 -2.91
N SER A 61 14.27 -6.08 -3.93
CA SER A 61 14.33 -5.37 -5.23
C SER A 61 12.94 -5.19 -5.85
N GLY A 62 11.99 -6.08 -5.52
CA GLY A 62 10.56 -5.88 -5.79
C GLY A 62 9.68 -6.65 -4.80
N TRP A 63 8.48 -6.12 -4.56
CA TRP A 63 7.43 -6.72 -3.75
C TRP A 63 6.19 -6.89 -4.62
N ASN A 64 5.70 -8.13 -4.77
CA ASN A 64 4.46 -8.42 -5.48
C ASN A 64 3.54 -9.22 -4.58
N ALA A 65 2.27 -8.84 -4.50
CA ALA A 65 1.28 -9.67 -3.84
C ALA A 65 -0.06 -9.69 -4.56
N ASP A 66 -0.71 -10.84 -4.55
CA ASP A 66 -2.07 -11.01 -5.06
C ASP A 66 -2.93 -11.79 -4.04
N GLY A 67 -4.22 -11.44 -3.95
CA GLY A 67 -5.20 -12.17 -3.15
C GLY A 67 -4.88 -12.21 -1.64
N LEU A 68 -4.32 -11.13 -1.08
CA LEU A 68 -4.01 -11.05 0.34
C LEU A 68 -5.21 -10.58 1.17
N SER A 69 -5.57 -11.31 2.23
CA SER A 69 -6.60 -10.87 3.18
C SER A 69 -6.16 -11.12 4.63
N PRO A 70 -5.17 -10.35 5.13
CA PRO A 70 -4.75 -10.44 6.51
C PRO A 70 -5.75 -9.75 7.44
N SER A 71 -5.87 -10.17 8.70
CA SER A 71 -6.74 -9.40 9.63
C SER A 71 -6.20 -7.98 9.90
N GLY A 72 -4.92 -7.74 9.67
CA GLY A 72 -4.32 -6.41 9.64
C GLY A 72 -2.95 -6.47 8.97
N TRP A 73 -2.54 -5.35 8.37
CA TRP A 73 -1.26 -5.19 7.72
C TRP A 73 -0.58 -3.94 8.26
N ASN A 74 0.58 -4.12 8.90
CA ASN A 74 1.40 -3.02 9.38
C ASN A 74 2.78 -3.10 8.76
N ALA A 75 3.28 -1.97 8.29
CA ALA A 75 4.61 -1.93 7.72
C ALA A 75 5.32 -0.63 8.06
N ASP A 76 6.60 -0.71 8.38
CA ASP A 76 7.42 0.47 8.62
C ASP A 76 8.77 0.34 7.90
N GLY A 77 9.26 1.46 7.33
CA GLY A 77 10.57 1.52 6.69
C GLY A 77 10.73 0.60 5.47
N LEU A 78 9.73 0.57 4.59
CA LEU A 78 9.75 -0.23 3.38
C LEU A 78 10.34 0.54 2.18
N GLY A 79 11.36 -0.01 1.54
CA GLY A 79 11.99 0.63 0.38
C GLY A 79 12.33 -0.34 -0.75
N PRO A 80 11.36 -1.04 -1.36
CA PRO A 80 11.66 -1.79 -2.56
C PRO A 80 11.83 -0.92 -3.79
N SER A 81 12.45 -1.43 -4.86
CA SER A 81 12.40 -0.70 -6.13
C SER A 81 10.96 -0.63 -6.63
N ASP A 82 10.25 -1.76 -6.65
CA ASP A 82 8.86 -1.82 -7.10
C ASP A 82 7.95 -2.45 -6.04
N TRP A 83 6.75 -1.89 -5.89
CA TRP A 83 5.70 -2.40 -5.02
C TRP A 83 4.42 -2.61 -5.83
N ASN A 84 4.02 -3.85 -6.09
CA ASN A 84 2.80 -4.18 -6.85
C ASN A 84 1.85 -5.00 -5.98
N VAL A 85 0.59 -4.56 -5.89
CA VAL A 85 -0.44 -5.27 -5.12
C VAL A 85 -1.72 -5.47 -5.92
N GLY A 86 -2.26 -6.68 -5.89
CA GLY A 86 -3.57 -7.02 -6.43
C GLY A 86 -4.46 -7.61 -5.34
N GLY A 87 -5.75 -7.25 -5.33
CA GLY A 87 -6.78 -7.98 -4.59
C GLY A 87 -6.52 -8.10 -3.09
N LEU A 88 -6.12 -6.99 -2.48
CA LEU A 88 -5.72 -6.93 -1.08
C LEU A 88 -6.84 -6.27 -0.24
N SER A 89 -7.37 -7.03 0.71
CA SER A 89 -8.47 -6.60 1.59
C SER A 89 -8.19 -7.02 3.03
N PRO A 90 -7.35 -6.25 3.75
CA PRO A 90 -7.18 -6.37 5.19
C PRO A 90 -8.39 -5.80 5.94
N SER A 91 -8.49 -6.05 7.25
CA SER A 91 -9.33 -5.18 8.08
C SER A 91 -8.68 -3.78 8.16
N ASP A 92 -7.39 -3.72 8.53
CA ASP A 92 -6.65 -2.46 8.66
C ASP A 92 -5.34 -2.51 7.86
N TRP A 93 -4.98 -1.38 7.24
CA TRP A 93 -3.72 -1.20 6.51
C TRP A 93 -2.99 0.04 7.05
N ASN A 94 -1.88 -0.16 7.75
CA ASN A 94 -1.06 0.91 8.32
C ASN A 94 0.37 0.87 7.73
N VAL A 95 0.80 1.98 7.13
CA VAL A 95 2.14 2.10 6.52
C VAL A 95 2.88 3.30 7.08
N GLY A 96 4.12 3.11 7.47
CA GLY A 96 5.05 4.19 7.79
C GLY A 96 6.30 4.13 6.91
N GLY A 97 6.75 5.29 6.42
CA GLY A 97 8.07 5.42 5.78
C GLY A 97 8.27 4.51 4.56
N LEU A 98 7.30 4.49 3.65
CA LEU A 98 7.37 3.70 2.42
C LEU A 98 7.84 4.57 1.24
N SER A 99 8.96 4.20 0.62
CA SER A 99 9.63 4.96 -0.44
C SER A 99 10.09 4.07 -1.59
N PRO A 100 9.16 3.45 -2.34
CA PRO A 100 9.52 2.68 -3.51
C PRO A 100 9.86 3.58 -4.70
N SER A 101 10.46 3.05 -5.75
CA SER A 101 10.48 3.78 -7.03
C SER A 101 9.05 3.84 -7.56
N ASP A 102 8.40 2.69 -7.72
CA ASP A 102 7.02 2.62 -8.19
C ASP A 102 6.13 1.90 -7.18
N TRP A 103 4.96 2.48 -6.91
CA TRP A 103 3.89 1.85 -6.16
C TRP A 103 2.67 1.67 -7.06
N ASN A 104 2.22 0.43 -7.25
CA ASN A 104 1.05 0.07 -8.01
C ASN A 104 0.12 -0.78 -7.14
N ALA A 105 -1.15 -0.41 -7.06
CA ALA A 105 -2.13 -1.29 -6.45
C ALA A 105 -3.44 -1.32 -7.23
N ASP A 106 -4.02 -2.51 -7.35
CA ASP A 106 -5.33 -2.74 -7.95
C ASP A 106 -6.24 -3.54 -7.00
N GLY A 107 -7.48 -3.07 -6.82
CA GLY A 107 -8.48 -3.76 -6.01
C GLY A 107 -8.14 -3.77 -4.51
N LEU A 108 -7.85 -2.60 -3.95
CA LEU A 108 -7.62 -2.41 -2.52
C LEU A 108 -8.90 -2.04 -1.79
N GLY A 109 -9.25 -2.80 -0.75
CA GLY A 109 -10.43 -2.51 0.07
C GLY A 109 -10.23 -2.84 1.54
N PRO A 110 -9.33 -2.16 2.26
CA PRO A 110 -9.31 -2.27 3.72
C PRO A 110 -10.51 -1.59 4.36
N SER A 111 -10.82 -1.89 5.62
CA SER A 111 -11.76 -1.02 6.37
C SER A 111 -11.11 0.34 6.58
N ASP A 112 -9.90 0.35 7.15
CA ASP A 112 -9.13 1.57 7.37
C ASP A 112 -7.80 1.51 6.63
N TRP A 113 -7.49 2.57 5.90
CA TRP A 113 -6.19 2.79 5.30
C TRP A 113 -5.53 3.99 5.97
N ASN A 114 -4.36 3.77 6.57
CA ASN A 114 -3.54 4.81 7.18
C ASN A 114 -2.13 4.74 6.60
N ALA A 115 -1.59 5.86 6.15
CA ALA A 115 -0.18 5.93 5.79
C ALA A 115 0.47 7.24 6.21
N ASP A 116 1.72 7.15 6.67
CA ASP A 116 2.55 8.30 7.00
C ASP A 116 3.91 8.20 6.30
N GLY A 117 4.36 9.31 5.70
CA GLY A 117 5.67 9.40 5.07
C GLY A 117 5.80 8.53 3.82
N LEU A 118 4.87 8.70 2.87
CA LEU A 118 4.92 8.01 1.58
C LEU A 118 5.61 8.89 0.53
N SER A 119 6.72 8.43 -0.03
CA SER A 119 7.42 9.15 -1.10
C SER A 119 7.87 8.22 -2.24
N PRO A 120 6.92 7.66 -3.00
CA PRO A 120 7.22 6.97 -4.26
C PRO A 120 7.76 7.93 -5.31
N SER A 121 8.41 7.42 -6.36
CA SER A 121 8.50 8.21 -7.60
C SER A 121 7.12 8.29 -8.25
N ASP A 122 6.47 7.15 -8.49
CA ASP A 122 5.11 7.09 -9.02
C ASP A 122 4.16 6.28 -8.12
N TRP A 123 2.94 6.79 -7.95
CA TRP A 123 1.85 6.15 -7.21
C TRP A 123 0.67 5.92 -8.14
N ASN A 124 0.40 4.66 -8.46
CA ASN A 124 -0.71 4.24 -9.33
C ASN A 124 -1.70 3.38 -8.56
N VAL A 125 -2.96 3.80 -8.52
CA VAL A 125 -4.04 3.08 -7.84
C VAL A 125 -5.17 2.80 -8.81
N GLY A 126 -5.61 1.55 -8.91
CA GLY A 126 -6.87 1.13 -9.49
C GLY A 126 -7.80 0.59 -8.41
N GLY A 127 -9.04 1.08 -8.33
CA GLY A 127 -10.07 0.48 -7.46
C GLY A 127 -9.69 0.42 -5.98
N LEU A 128 -9.53 1.59 -5.35
CA LEU A 128 -9.30 1.72 -3.90
C LEU A 128 -10.58 2.21 -3.24
N SER A 129 -11.15 1.39 -2.36
CA SER A 129 -12.44 1.68 -1.69
C SER A 129 -12.40 1.35 -0.21
N PRO A 130 -11.57 2.04 0.59
CA PRO A 130 -11.59 1.86 2.02
C PRO A 130 -12.81 2.51 2.66
N SER A 131 -13.14 2.16 3.91
CA SER A 131 -14.11 2.97 4.66
C SER A 131 -13.48 4.32 4.96
N ASP A 132 -12.30 4.35 5.56
CA ASP A 132 -11.56 5.58 5.81
C ASP A 132 -10.16 5.55 5.18
N TRP A 133 -9.77 6.68 4.60
CA TRP A 133 -8.45 6.90 4.01
C TRP A 133 -7.76 8.07 4.70
N ASN A 134 -6.71 7.79 5.47
CA ASN A 134 -5.92 8.79 6.19
C ASN A 134 -4.46 8.79 5.70
N VAL A 135 -4.02 9.90 5.11
CA VAL A 135 -2.62 10.12 4.70
C VAL A 135 -1.99 11.26 5.48
N GLY A 136 -0.79 11.02 5.98
CA GLY A 136 0.20 12.05 6.33
C GLY A 136 1.40 11.99 5.38
N GLY A 137 1.80 13.13 4.80
CA GLY A 137 3.07 13.25 4.08
C GLY A 137 3.20 12.34 2.85
N LEU A 138 2.22 12.37 1.94
CA LEU A 138 2.30 11.72 0.63
C LEU A 138 2.86 12.71 -0.40
N SER A 139 4.05 12.44 -0.93
CA SER A 139 4.73 13.31 -1.89
C SER A 139 5.36 12.54 -3.05
N PRO A 140 4.56 11.86 -3.90
CA PRO A 140 5.09 11.22 -5.09
C PRO A 140 5.48 12.24 -6.16
N SER A 141 6.30 11.84 -7.12
CA SER A 141 6.49 12.67 -8.33
C SER A 141 5.20 12.64 -9.16
N GLY A 142 4.66 11.45 -9.44
CA GLY A 142 3.38 11.27 -10.12
C GLY A 142 2.35 10.56 -9.24
N TRP A 143 1.11 11.04 -9.23
CA TRP A 143 -0.02 10.34 -8.62
C TRP A 143 -1.12 10.11 -9.65
N ASN A 144 -1.38 8.84 -9.97
CA ASN A 144 -2.49 8.39 -10.80
C ASN A 144 -3.46 7.56 -9.94
N ALA A 145 -4.73 7.95 -9.83
CA ALA A 145 -5.73 7.10 -9.20
C ALA A 145 -7.01 7.02 -10.03
N ASP A 146 -7.40 5.80 -10.36
CA ASP A 146 -8.66 5.48 -11.03
C ASP A 146 -9.56 4.67 -10.08
N GLY A 147 -10.78 5.16 -9.84
CA GLY A 147 -11.76 4.46 -9.01
C GLY A 147 -11.44 4.52 -7.52
N LEU A 148 -11.23 5.73 -7.00
CA LEU A 148 -10.95 6.00 -5.59
C LEU A 148 -12.22 6.46 -4.89
N SER A 149 -12.80 5.60 -4.05
CA SER A 149 -14.12 5.83 -3.44
C SER A 149 -14.14 5.49 -1.95
N PRO A 150 -13.38 6.22 -1.11
CA PRO A 150 -13.47 6.04 0.33
C PRO A 150 -14.77 6.60 0.89
N SER A 151 -15.22 6.15 2.06
CA SER A 151 -16.31 6.84 2.76
C SER A 151 -15.80 8.16 3.35
N GLY A 152 -14.69 8.10 4.09
CA GLY A 152 -13.98 9.26 4.63
C GLY A 152 -12.60 9.45 4.02
N TRP A 153 -12.24 10.70 3.71
CA TRP A 153 -10.91 11.08 3.24
C TRP A 153 -10.29 12.10 4.18
N ASN A 154 -9.08 11.84 4.65
CA ASN A 154 -8.23 12.77 5.38
C ASN A 154 -6.81 12.79 4.79
N ALA A 155 -6.33 13.94 4.34
CA ALA A 155 -4.98 14.09 3.80
C ALA A 155 -4.27 15.31 4.37
N ASP A 156 -3.21 15.06 5.13
CA ASP A 156 -2.29 16.10 5.60
C ASP A 156 -0.99 16.04 4.83
N GLY A 157 -0.64 17.11 4.11
CA GLY A 157 0.64 17.21 3.40
C GLY A 157 0.70 16.34 2.14
N LEU A 158 -0.35 16.42 1.32
CA LEU A 158 -0.40 15.77 0.02
C LEU A 158 0.17 16.70 -1.07
N GLY A 159 1.31 16.33 -1.65
CA GLY A 159 2.04 17.18 -2.58
C GLY A 159 2.68 16.42 -3.74
N PRO A 160 1.89 15.83 -4.64
CA PRO A 160 2.43 15.25 -5.86
C PRO A 160 2.98 16.34 -6.80
N SER A 161 3.95 16.03 -7.67
CA SER A 161 4.27 16.98 -8.76
C SER A 161 3.15 16.96 -9.80
N ASP A 162 2.79 15.77 -10.28
CA ASP A 162 1.71 15.55 -11.23
C ASP A 162 0.55 14.78 -10.59
N TRP A 163 -0.67 15.28 -10.72
CA TRP A 163 -1.85 14.68 -10.13
C TRP A 163 -2.91 14.34 -11.21
N ASN A 164 -3.09 13.07 -11.54
CA ASN A 164 -4.11 12.58 -12.45
C ASN A 164 -5.13 11.69 -11.71
N ILE A 165 -6.39 12.09 -11.71
CA ILE A 165 -7.45 11.36 -10.99
C ILE A 165 -8.64 11.11 -11.90
N GLY A 166 -9.02 9.85 -12.05
CA GLY A 166 -10.26 9.40 -12.68
C GLY A 166 -11.20 8.79 -11.64
N GLY A 167 -12.33 9.44 -11.35
CA GLY A 167 -13.35 8.83 -10.49
C GLY A 167 -12.96 8.81 -9.00
N LEU A 168 -12.75 10.01 -8.45
CA LEU A 168 -12.66 10.25 -7.02
C LEU A 168 -14.04 10.62 -6.46
N SER A 169 -14.57 9.81 -5.55
CA SER A 169 -15.91 10.02 -4.96
C SER A 169 -15.96 9.68 -3.47
N PRO A 170 -15.36 10.52 -2.61
CA PRO A 170 -15.48 10.40 -1.17
C PRO A 170 -16.85 10.87 -0.69
N SER A 171 -17.37 10.30 0.41
CA SER A 171 -18.59 10.81 1.05
C SER A 171 -18.28 12.03 1.92
N ASP A 172 -17.14 12.00 2.63
CA ASP A 172 -16.62 13.09 3.44
C ASP A 172 -15.16 13.39 3.10
N TRP A 173 -14.78 14.67 3.07
CA TRP A 173 -13.45 15.14 2.65
C TRP A 173 -12.85 16.14 3.63
N ASN A 174 -11.64 15.84 4.09
CA ASN A 174 -10.73 16.76 4.77
C ASN A 174 -9.35 16.68 4.13
N ALA A 175 -8.77 17.82 3.76
CA ALA A 175 -7.41 17.83 3.23
C ALA A 175 -6.73 19.17 3.54
N ASP A 176 -5.66 19.09 4.33
CA ASP A 176 -4.81 20.23 4.63
C ASP A 176 -3.50 20.14 3.83
N ARG A 177 -3.06 21.29 3.29
CA ARG A 177 -1.79 21.44 2.53
C ARG A 177 -1.71 20.57 1.28
N LEU A 178 -2.79 20.53 0.50
CA LEU A 178 -2.76 20.07 -0.89
C LEU A 178 -1.91 21.04 -1.74
N SER A 179 -0.86 20.54 -2.40
CA SER A 179 0.00 21.36 -3.26
C SER A 179 0.53 20.61 -4.49
N PRO A 180 -0.35 20.18 -5.41
CA PRO A 180 0.06 19.65 -6.71
C PRO A 180 0.71 20.74 -7.57
N SER A 181 1.71 20.38 -8.38
CA SER A 181 2.26 21.33 -9.38
C SER A 181 1.38 21.38 -10.64
N ASP A 182 0.93 20.21 -11.11
CA ASP A 182 0.02 20.05 -12.24
C ASP A 182 -1.13 19.08 -11.87
N CYS A 183 -2.36 19.39 -12.30
CA CYS A 183 -3.55 18.62 -11.89
C CYS A 183 -4.53 18.38 -13.06
N ASN A 184 -4.94 17.13 -13.23
CA ASN A 184 -5.96 16.66 -14.17
C ASN A 184 -6.95 15.74 -13.44
N ALA A 185 -8.08 16.30 -13.01
CA ALA A 185 -9.09 15.58 -12.25
C ALA A 185 -10.40 15.41 -13.03
N GLY A 186 -10.62 14.20 -13.56
CA GLY A 186 -11.87 13.79 -14.20
C GLY A 186 -12.80 13.09 -13.21
N GLY A 187 -14.07 13.49 -13.18
CA GLY A 187 -15.10 12.77 -12.40
C GLY A 187 -15.16 13.11 -10.91
N LEU A 188 -14.68 14.28 -10.50
CA LEU A 188 -14.91 14.81 -9.14
C LEU A 188 -16.40 15.11 -8.93
N SER A 189 -16.99 14.55 -7.88
CA SER A 189 -18.37 14.92 -7.47
C SER A 189 -18.39 16.32 -6.83
N PRO A 190 -19.35 17.20 -7.16
CA PRO A 190 -19.38 18.62 -6.76
C PRO A 190 -19.38 18.92 -5.23
N GLY A 191 -19.53 17.92 -4.36
CA GLY A 191 -19.52 18.09 -2.90
C GLY A 191 -18.14 18.06 -2.25
N ALA A 192 -17.09 17.66 -2.97
CA ALA A 192 -15.75 17.41 -2.41
C ALA A 192 -14.82 18.66 -2.40
N ILE A 193 -15.33 19.84 -2.78
CA ILE A 193 -14.47 20.96 -3.17
C ILE A 193 -14.21 21.90 -1.97
N GLY A 194 -13.20 21.55 -1.19
CA GLY A 194 -12.40 22.48 -0.40
C GLY A 194 -11.09 22.84 -1.11
N MET A 195 -11.08 22.93 -2.44
CA MET A 195 -9.86 23.24 -3.20
C MET A 195 -9.57 24.74 -3.16
N PRO A 196 -8.30 25.16 -2.96
CA PRO A 196 -7.91 26.56 -3.13
C PRO A 196 -8.11 26.98 -4.58
N GLU A 197 -8.83 28.08 -4.80
CA GLU A 197 -8.94 28.74 -6.11
C GLU A 197 -7.57 29.31 -6.50
N ASN A 198 -7.11 29.03 -7.72
CA ASN A 198 -5.93 29.64 -8.33
C ASN A 198 -6.09 31.16 -8.49
#